data_AF-A0A3C0HPK5-F1
#
_entry.id   AF-A0A3C0HPK5-F1
#
_cell.length_a   1.000
_cell.length_b   1.000
_cell.length_c   1.000
_cell.angle_alpha   90.00
_cell.angle_beta   90.00
_cell.angle_gamma   90.00
#
_symmetry.space_group_name_H-M   'P 1'
#
loop_
_entity.id
_entity.type
_entity.pdbx_description
1 polymer ?
#
loop_
_entity_poly.entity_id
_entity_poly.type
_entity_poly.pdbx_seq_one_letter_code
_entity_poly.pdbx_strand_id
1 'polypeptide(L)' 'AGEKAFNETGDWLPQDTIDKFEEYLIGIKGPLTTPIGGGFRSLNVAIRQIMDLYVCLRPVRWFTGVPSP' A
#
# COMPACT_ATOMS: atom_id res chain seq x y z
N ALA A 1 3.30 -7.17 3.97
CA ALA A 1 2.08 -6.43 4.35
C ALA A 1 0.81 -7.08 3.81
N GLY A 2 -0.34 -6.80 4.43
CA GLY A 2 -1.65 -7.33 4.05
C GLY A 2 -1.92 -8.73 4.58
N GLU A 3 -2.95 -9.39 4.05
CA GLU A 3 -3.41 -10.72 4.49
C GLU A 3 -2.29 -11.77 4.46
N LYS A 4 -1.43 -11.75 3.43
CA LYS A 4 -0.28 -12.65 3.35
C LYS A 4 0.65 -12.50 4.57
N ALA A 5 0.96 -11.27 4.95
CA ALA A 5 1.80 -11.03 6.12
C ALA A 5 1.11 -11.43 7.42
N PHE A 6 -0.19 -11.15 7.55
CA PHE A 6 -0.95 -11.56 8.73
C PHE A 6 -0.93 -13.09 8.91
N ASN A 7 -1.07 -13.85 7.81
CA ASN A 7 -1.03 -15.31 7.87
C ASN A 7 0.37 -15.86 8.22
N GLU A 8 1.45 -15.15 7.84
CA GLU A 8 2.83 -15.58 8.06
C GLU A 8 3.38 -15.13 9.43
N THR A 9 3.00 -13.93 9.90
CA THR A 9 3.61 -13.28 11.07
C THR A 9 2.61 -12.85 12.15
N GLY A 10 1.31 -12.94 11.90
CA GLY A 10 0.26 -12.43 12.78
C GLY A 10 0.09 -10.90 12.75
N ASP A 11 0.83 -10.20 11.89
CA ASP A 11 0.81 -8.74 11.77
C ASP A 11 0.48 -8.32 10.32
N TRP A 12 -0.43 -7.35 10.20
CA TRP A 12 -0.85 -6.79 8.92
C TRP A 12 0.23 -5.92 8.26
N LEU A 13 1.08 -5.27 9.04
CA LEU A 13 2.19 -4.43 8.56
C LEU A 13 3.44 -4.66 9.42
N PRO A 14 4.16 -5.78 9.19
CA PRO A 14 5.37 -6.08 9.96
C PRO A 14 6.42 -4.97 9.83
N GLN A 15 7.12 -4.68 10.92
CA GLN A 15 8.16 -3.65 10.95
C GLN A 15 9.26 -3.88 9.91
N ASP A 16 9.66 -5.13 9.68
CA ASP A 16 10.63 -5.50 8.64
C ASP A 16 10.20 -5.01 7.24
N THR A 17 8.89 -4.96 6.95
CA THR A 17 8.40 -4.39 5.69
C THR A 17 8.73 -2.89 5.60
N ILE A 18 8.56 -2.15 6.70
CA ILE A 18 8.86 -0.71 6.77
C ILE A 18 10.36 -0.47 6.67
N ASP A 19 11.16 -1.22 7.43
CA ASP A 19 12.62 -1.11 7.44
C ASP A 19 13.18 -1.32 6.02
N LYS A 20 12.63 -2.29 5.27
CA LYS A 20 13.00 -2.53 3.87
C LYS A 20 12.61 -1.39 2.93
N PHE A 21 11.45 -0.77 3.15
CA PHE A 21 11.05 0.40 2.37
C PHE A 21 11.97 1.61 2.64
N GLU A 22 12.40 1.81 3.89
CA GLU A 22 13.35 2.86 4.26
C GLU A 22 14.76 2.60 3.72
N GLU A 23 15.22 1.34 3.73
CA GLU A 23 16.52 0.93 3.19
C GLU A 23 16.60 1.11 1.66
N TYR A 24 15.58 0.65 0.93
CA TYR A 24 15.60 0.63 -0.53
C TYR A 24 15.02 1.89 -1.20
N LEU A 25 14.33 2.76 -0.44
CA LEU A 25 13.70 4.02 -0.85
C LEU A 25 12.56 3.90 -1.88
N ILE A 26 12.68 2.97 -2.83
CA ILE A 26 11.72 2.73 -3.91
C ILE A 26 11.15 1.33 -3.71
N GLY A 27 9.83 1.24 -3.64
CA GLY A 27 9.16 -0.06 -3.63
C GLY A 27 7.84 -0.04 -4.38
N ILE A 28 7.53 -1.19 -4.98
CA ILE A 28 6.28 -1.45 -5.66
C ILE A 28 5.45 -2.42 -4.81
N LYS A 29 4.18 -2.13 -4.65
CA LYS A 29 3.27 -2.95 -3.85
C LYS A 29 2.00 -3.28 -4.64
N GLY A 30 1.47 -4.48 -4.44
CA GLY A 30 0.17 -4.89 -4.97
C GLY A 30 -1.03 -4.27 -4.24
N PRO A 31 -2.27 -4.61 -4.62
CA PRO A 31 -3.43 -4.23 -3.82
C PRO A 31 -3.33 -4.84 -2.40
N LEU A 32 -3.60 -4.03 -1.38
CA LEU A 32 -3.61 -4.47 0.02
C LEU A 32 -5.03 -4.38 0.56
N THR A 33 -5.61 -5.54 0.87
CA THR A 33 -6.94 -5.63 1.52
C THR A 33 -6.84 -5.11 2.95
N THR A 34 -7.76 -4.23 3.30
CA THR A 34 -7.95 -3.74 4.67
C THR A 34 -9.29 -4.33 5.15
N PRO A 35 -9.31 -5.25 6.14
CA PRO A 35 -10.57 -5.71 6.73
C PRO A 35 -11.47 -4.54 7.15
N ILE A 36 -12.77 -4.62 6.86
CA ILE A 36 -13.73 -3.58 7.21
C ILE A 36 -14.21 -3.84 8.65
N GLY A 37 -14.23 -2.81 9.50
CA GLY A 37 -14.88 -2.85 10.82
C GLY A 37 -14.01 -3.14 12.06
N GLY A 38 -12.69 -3.30 11.91
CA GLY A 38 -11.79 -3.68 13.02
C GLY A 38 -11.09 -2.55 13.78
N GLY A 39 -11.46 -1.29 13.60
CA GLY A 39 -10.86 -0.16 14.34
C GLY A 39 -9.41 0.20 13.98
N PHE A 40 -8.82 -0.40 12.95
CA PHE A 40 -7.45 -0.11 12.50
C PHE A 40 -7.43 0.83 11.29
N ARG A 41 -6.37 1.64 11.17
CA ARG A 41 -6.12 2.49 10.00
C ARG A 41 -5.86 1.63 8.76
N SER A 42 -6.32 2.08 7.60
CA SER A 42 -5.98 1.43 6.33
C SER A 42 -4.47 1.26 6.18
N LEU A 43 -4.02 0.07 5.79
CA LEU A 43 -2.60 -0.23 5.58
C LEU A 43 -1.96 0.73 4.56
N ASN A 44 -2.68 1.07 3.50
CA ASN A 44 -2.20 2.02 2.50
C ASN A 44 -2.04 3.43 3.08
N VAL A 45 -2.89 3.81 4.03
CA VAL A 45 -2.80 5.11 4.71
C VAL A 45 -1.66 5.10 5.72
N ALA A 46 -1.52 4.01 6.49
CA ALA A 46 -0.44 3.84 7.46
C ALA A 46 0.94 3.94 6.80
N ILE A 47 1.15 3.21 5.69
CA ILE A 47 2.42 3.27 4.94
C ILE A 47 2.74 4.70 4.50
N ARG A 48 1.76 5.43 3.95
CA ARG A 48 1.97 6.82 3.52
C ARG A 48 2.30 7.75 4.67
N GLN A 49 1.70 7.54 5.85
CA GLN A 49 1.95 8.37 7.03
C GLN A 49 3.31 8.09 7.65
N ILE A 50 3.70 6.80 7.77
CA ILE A 50 4.98 6.39 8.34
C ILE A 50 6.13 6.89 7.46
N MET A 51 6.00 6.72 6.14
CA MET A 51 7.03 7.08 5.16
C MET A 51 6.94 8.54 4.66
N ASP A 52 6.06 9.36 5.22
CA ASP A 52 5.79 10.75 4.80
C ASP A 52 5.57 10.92 3.28
N LEU A 53 4.84 10.00 2.66
CA LEU A 53 4.51 10.02 1.23
C LEU A 53 3.35 10.98 0.95
N TYR A 54 3.63 12.27 1.01
CA TYR A 54 2.62 13.35 0.93
C TYR A 54 1.97 13.50 -0.45
N VAL A 55 2.62 13.08 -1.55
CA VAL A 55 2.05 13.17 -2.91
C VAL A 55 1.40 11.86 -3.33
N CYS A 56 0.11 11.91 -3.69
CA CYS A 56 -0.57 10.82 -4.41
C CYS A 56 -0.71 11.18 -5.90
N LEU A 57 0.33 10.91 -6.69
CA LEU A 57 0.32 11.20 -8.13
C LEU A 57 -0.47 10.13 -8.90
N ARG A 58 -1.40 10.56 -9.76
CA ARG A 58 -2.23 9.69 -10.61
C ARG A 58 -2.29 10.22 -12.05
N PRO A 59 -1.35 9.83 -12.92
CA PRO A 59 -1.40 10.24 -14.33
C PRO A 59 -2.60 9.59 -15.02
N VAL A 60 -3.38 10.40 -15.74
CA VAL A 60 -4.52 9.95 -16.53
C VAL A 60 -4.23 10.24 -18.00
N ARG A 61 -4.24 9.20 -18.82
CA ARG A 61 -4.14 9.31 -20.28
C ARG A 61 -5.09 8.32 -20.92
N TRP A 62 -5.69 8.72 -22.03
CA TRP A 62 -6.47 7.81 -22.87
C TRP A 62 -5.51 6.97 -23.74
N PHE A 63 -5.93 5.75 -24.07
CA PHE A 63 -5.18 4.82 -24.91
C PHE A 63 -6.02 4.45 -26.13
N THR A 64 -5.40 4.48 -27.31
CA THR A 64 -6.06 4.13 -28.57
C THR A 64 -6.68 2.73 -28.48
N GLY A 65 -7.99 2.64 -28.76
CA GLY A 65 -8.76 1.39 -28.70
C GLY A 65 -9.50 1.15 -27.38
N VAL A 66 -9.27 1.93 -26.33
CA VAL A 66 -10.07 1.87 -25.10
C VAL A 66 -11.34 2.71 -25.27
N PRO A 67 -12.55 2.16 -25.09
CA PRO A 67 -13.78 2.94 -25.22
C PRO A 67 -13.80 4.08 -24.19
N SER A 68 -14.10 5.29 -24.66
CA SER A 68 -14.44 6.44 -23.80
C SER A 68 -15.93 6.73 -23.98
N PRO A 69 -16.68 7.05 -22.90
CA PRO A 69 -17.96 7.73 -23.03
C PRO A 69 -17.81 9.05 -23.80
#